data_AF-A0A839LNL9-F1
#
_entry.id   AF-A0A839LNL9-F1
#
_cell.length_a   1.000
_cell.length_b   1.000
_cell.length_c   1.000
_cell.angle_alpha   90.00
_cell.angle_beta   90.00
_cell.angle_gamma   90.00
#
_symmetry.space_group_name_H-M   'P 1'
#
loop_
_entity.id
_entity.type
_entity.pdbx_description
1 polymer ?
#
loop_
_entity_poly.entity_id
_entity_poly.type
_entity_poly.pdbx_seq_one_letter_code
_entity_poly.pdbx_strand_id
1 'polypeptide(L)'
;ETVDHDETITVHNDRKERVDHNETISIGDNRTEDVGQNETITIGQNQTVSIGSNRSVTIGGAKTETIALAKAETIGLAKALSIGLAYQTTVGAAMNTTVALNQSAQIGMSKSTTVGKTYTIEAGDELSITVGKASLTMKSDGTITINGHTFSVGTTDAQSFNADGEITVKGKKILEN
;
A
#
# COMPACT_ATOMS: atom_id res chain seq x y z
N GLU A 1 33.00 -37.43 -20.22
CA GLU A 1 33.73 -37.97 -19.06
C GLU A 1 32.71 -38.40 -18.03
N THR A 2 32.98 -39.48 -17.30
CA THR A 2 32.11 -39.98 -16.24
C THR A 2 32.98 -40.19 -15.01
N VAL A 3 32.57 -39.59 -13.90
CA VAL A 3 33.22 -39.74 -12.60
C VAL A 3 32.25 -40.51 -11.70
N ASP A 4 32.69 -41.64 -11.13
CA ASP A 4 31.81 -42.54 -10.37
C ASP A 4 31.68 -42.17 -8.88
N HIS A 5 32.60 -41.34 -8.37
CA HIS A 5 32.62 -40.89 -6.97
C HIS A 5 32.77 -39.36 -6.94
N ASP A 6 33.91 -38.86 -6.47
CA ASP A 6 34.13 -37.43 -6.23
C ASP A 6 35.00 -36.78 -7.31
N GLU A 7 34.63 -35.57 -7.71
CA GLU A 7 35.43 -34.72 -8.60
C GLU A 7 35.73 -33.38 -7.91
N THR A 8 36.93 -32.85 -8.11
CA THR A 8 37.28 -31.49 -7.68
C THR A 8 38.05 -30.78 -8.77
N ILE A 9 37.53 -29.63 -9.19
CA ILE A 9 38.17 -28.76 -10.18
C ILE A 9 38.62 -27.48 -9.47
N THR A 10 39.91 -27.14 -9.59
CA THR A 10 40.47 -25.88 -9.09
C THR A 10 41.04 -25.07 -10.24
N VAL A 11 40.68 -23.79 -10.31
CA VAL A 11 41.25 -22.82 -11.25
C VAL A 11 41.92 -21.72 -10.44
N HIS A 12 43.24 -21.54 -10.59
CA HIS A 12 44.01 -20.61 -9.75
C HIS A 12 43.93 -19.13 -10.17
N ASN A 13 43.43 -18.84 -11.36
CA ASN A 13 43.30 -17.48 -11.88
C ASN A 13 41.91 -17.26 -12.50
N ASP A 14 41.81 -17.33 -13.83
CA ASP A 14 40.57 -17.03 -14.54
C ASP A 14 39.99 -18.26 -15.25
N ARG A 15 38.66 -18.40 -15.24
CA ARG A 15 37.91 -19.36 -16.08
C ARG A 15 36.99 -18.58 -17.01
N LYS A 16 36.97 -18.98 -18.29
CA LYS A 16 35.98 -18.54 -19.27
C LYS A 16 35.30 -19.77 -19.88
N GLU A 17 33.99 -19.79 -19.84
CA GLU A 17 33.18 -20.84 -20.44
C GLU A 17 32.26 -20.25 -21.50
N ARG A 18 32.04 -21.03 -22.57
CA ARG A 18 31.12 -20.68 -23.65
C ARG A 18 30.46 -21.95 -24.16
N VAL A 19 29.14 -21.91 -24.23
CA VAL A 19 28.31 -22.92 -24.88
C VAL A 19 27.63 -22.26 -26.07
N ASP A 20 27.83 -22.77 -27.29
CA ASP A 20 27.30 -22.13 -28.51
C ASP A 20 25.80 -22.39 -28.74
N HIS A 21 25.28 -23.46 -28.14
CA HIS A 21 23.88 -23.85 -28.24
C HIS A 21 23.23 -23.86 -26.84
N ASN A 22 22.89 -25.04 -26.33
CA ASN A 22 22.11 -25.19 -25.10
C ASN A 22 22.96 -25.80 -23.99
N GLU A 23 22.80 -25.28 -22.77
CA GLU A 23 23.35 -25.86 -21.55
C GLU A 23 22.19 -26.30 -20.64
N THR A 24 22.37 -27.41 -19.94
CA THR A 24 21.45 -27.86 -18.89
C THR A 24 22.26 -28.28 -17.69
N ILE A 25 21.99 -27.66 -16.55
CA ILE A 25 22.62 -27.98 -15.27
C ILE A 25 21.55 -28.62 -14.39
N SER A 26 21.82 -29.84 -13.91
CA SER A 26 20.95 -30.56 -12.98
C SER A 26 21.74 -30.87 -11.71
N ILE A 27 21.14 -30.56 -10.56
CA ILE A 27 21.69 -30.89 -9.24
C ILE A 27 20.66 -31.79 -8.55
N GLY A 28 21.08 -32.98 -8.12
CA GLY A 28 20.19 -33.95 -7.49
C GLY A 28 19.76 -33.57 -6.07
N ASP A 29 20.70 -32.99 -5.31
CA ASP A 29 20.49 -32.59 -3.92
C ASP A 29 20.58 -31.06 -3.76
N ASN A 30 21.71 -30.54 -3.27
CA ASN A 30 21.87 -29.13 -2.89
C ASN A 30 22.91 -28.41 -3.74
N ARG A 31 22.67 -27.12 -4.03
CA ARG A 31 23.66 -26.21 -4.63
C ARG A 31 23.94 -25.07 -3.65
N THR A 32 25.22 -24.80 -3.42
CA THR A 32 25.70 -23.60 -2.72
C THR A 32 26.57 -22.81 -3.70
N GLU A 33 26.36 -21.50 -3.73
CA GLU A 33 27.12 -20.56 -4.55
C GLU A 33 27.56 -19.40 -3.67
N ASP A 34 28.86 -19.10 -3.70
CA ASP A 34 29.47 -18.02 -2.94
C ASP A 34 30.26 -17.12 -3.88
N VAL A 35 29.96 -15.83 -3.85
CA VAL A 35 30.57 -14.82 -4.73
C VAL A 35 31.21 -13.77 -3.83
N GLY A 36 32.54 -13.75 -3.77
CA GLY A 36 33.28 -12.87 -2.86
C GLY A 36 33.17 -11.37 -3.20
N GLN A 37 32.86 -11.02 -4.45
CA GLN A 37 32.77 -9.63 -4.92
C GLN A 37 31.41 -9.35 -5.60
N ASN A 38 31.37 -9.22 -6.93
CA ASN A 38 30.17 -8.83 -7.67
C ASN A 38 29.69 -9.93 -8.61
N GLU A 39 28.37 -10.10 -8.70
CA GLU A 39 27.70 -10.95 -9.69
C GLU A 39 26.92 -10.07 -10.68
N THR A 40 26.91 -10.44 -11.96
CA THR A 40 26.08 -9.80 -12.98
C THR A 40 25.44 -10.87 -13.87
N ILE A 41 24.11 -10.89 -13.89
CA ILE A 41 23.33 -11.83 -14.69
C ILE A 41 22.58 -11.02 -15.77
N THR A 42 22.76 -11.40 -17.04
CA THR A 42 22.03 -10.82 -18.17
C THR A 42 21.20 -11.89 -18.84
N ILE A 43 19.90 -11.64 -18.98
CA ILE A 43 18.97 -12.51 -19.71
C ILE A 43 18.52 -11.74 -20.97
N GLY A 44 18.77 -12.30 -22.15
CA GLY A 44 18.42 -11.65 -23.42
C GLY A 44 16.93 -11.68 -23.74
N GLN A 45 16.22 -12.71 -23.27
CA GLN A 45 14.78 -12.90 -23.51
C GLN A 45 14.01 -13.01 -22.18
N ASN A 46 13.57 -14.20 -21.79
CA ASN A 46 12.68 -14.41 -20.66
C ASN A 46 13.38 -15.15 -19.52
N GLN A 47 13.05 -14.80 -18.27
CA GLN A 47 13.41 -15.56 -17.08
C GLN A 47 12.14 -16.08 -16.40
N THR A 48 12.12 -17.37 -16.04
CA THR A 48 11.08 -17.97 -15.20
C THR A 48 11.75 -18.62 -14.00
N VAL A 49 11.23 -18.35 -12.80
CA VAL A 49 11.73 -18.94 -11.55
C VAL A 49 10.56 -19.62 -10.86
N SER A 50 10.70 -20.92 -10.61
CA SER A 50 9.74 -21.70 -9.82
C SER A 50 10.41 -22.16 -8.53
N ILE A 51 9.78 -21.89 -7.39
CA ILE A 51 10.24 -22.32 -6.06
C ILE A 51 9.13 -23.18 -5.47
N GLY A 52 9.44 -24.44 -5.12
CA GLY A 52 8.45 -25.39 -4.62
C GLY A 52 8.04 -25.16 -3.16
N SER A 53 8.88 -24.48 -2.37
CA SER A 53 8.63 -24.19 -0.96
C SER A 53 8.85 -22.69 -0.68
N ASN A 54 9.91 -22.32 0.05
CA ASN A 54 10.13 -20.94 0.49
C ASN A 54 11.28 -20.27 -0.27
N ARG A 55 11.14 -18.96 -0.50
CA ARG A 55 12.22 -18.08 -0.95
C ARG A 55 12.47 -17.01 0.11
N SER A 56 13.70 -16.97 0.63
CA SER A 56 14.17 -15.88 1.50
C SER A 56 15.17 -15.03 0.72
N VAL A 57 15.09 -13.70 0.89
CA VAL A 57 16.00 -12.75 0.25
C VAL A 57 16.38 -11.69 1.28
N THR A 58 17.69 -11.56 1.52
CA THR A 58 18.26 -10.54 2.40
C THR A 58 19.20 -9.67 1.58
N ILE A 59 19.03 -8.36 1.66
CA ILE A 59 19.86 -7.38 0.96
C ILE A 59 20.42 -6.44 2.02
N GLY A 60 21.75 -6.42 2.17
CA GLY A 60 22.41 -5.56 3.16
C GLY A 60 22.48 -4.08 2.75
N GLY A 61 22.39 -3.81 1.44
CA GLY A 61 22.38 -2.46 0.87
C GLY A 61 21.01 -2.03 0.31
N ALA A 62 21.04 -1.16 -0.69
CA ALA A 62 19.83 -0.70 -1.37
C ALA A 62 19.34 -1.71 -2.43
N LYS A 63 18.02 -1.81 -2.60
CA LYS A 63 17.38 -2.54 -3.71
C LYS A 63 16.70 -1.53 -4.64
N THR A 64 17.07 -1.54 -5.92
CA THR A 64 16.39 -0.81 -6.98
C THR A 64 15.75 -1.81 -7.94
N GLU A 65 14.50 -1.58 -8.32
CA GLU A 65 13.74 -2.44 -9.24
C GLU A 65 13.00 -1.55 -10.24
N THR A 66 13.30 -1.71 -11.54
CA THR A 66 12.68 -0.93 -12.62
C THR A 66 11.93 -1.88 -13.54
N ILE A 67 10.65 -1.59 -13.78
CA ILE A 67 9.81 -2.33 -14.71
C ILE A 67 9.33 -1.35 -15.77
N ALA A 68 9.68 -1.60 -17.04
CA ALA A 68 9.41 -0.67 -18.13
C ALA A 68 7.95 -0.65 -18.60
N LEU A 69 7.23 -1.76 -18.46
CA LEU A 69 5.89 -1.92 -19.02
C LEU A 69 4.83 -2.11 -17.93
N ALA A 70 4.83 -3.25 -17.24
CA ALA A 70 3.79 -3.58 -16.27
C ALA A 70 4.29 -4.58 -15.22
N LYS A 71 3.74 -4.46 -14.01
CA LYS A 71 3.95 -5.38 -12.89
C LYS A 71 2.61 -5.87 -12.37
N ALA A 72 2.48 -7.18 -12.20
CA ALA A 72 1.36 -7.81 -11.50
C ALA A 72 1.90 -8.62 -10.32
N GLU A 73 1.22 -8.57 -9.19
CA GLU A 73 1.59 -9.30 -7.98
C GLU A 73 0.33 -9.93 -7.38
N THR A 74 0.36 -11.24 -7.15
CA THR A 74 -0.76 -11.99 -6.55
C THR A 74 -0.26 -12.69 -5.31
N ILE A 75 -0.99 -12.53 -4.20
CA ILE A 75 -0.66 -13.11 -2.90
C ILE A 75 -1.84 -13.98 -2.46
N GLY A 76 -1.58 -15.26 -2.18
CA GLY A 76 -2.63 -16.24 -1.88
C GLY A 76 -3.24 -16.15 -0.48
N LEU A 77 -2.47 -15.68 0.52
CA LEU A 77 -2.91 -15.63 1.92
C LEU A 77 -2.83 -14.23 2.52
N ALA A 78 -1.61 -13.71 2.71
CA ALA A 78 -1.40 -12.44 3.40
C ALA A 78 -0.12 -11.73 2.93
N LYS A 79 -0.14 -10.39 2.99
CA LYS A 79 1.01 -9.53 2.72
C LYS A 79 1.19 -8.54 3.87
N ALA A 80 2.39 -8.49 4.43
CA ALA A 80 2.81 -7.47 5.39
C ALA A 80 3.88 -6.58 4.77
N LEU A 81 3.81 -5.28 5.03
CA LEU A 81 4.80 -4.30 4.59
C LEU A 81 5.17 -3.42 5.78
N SER A 82 6.45 -3.46 6.17
CA SER A 82 6.99 -2.66 7.26
C SER A 82 8.07 -1.73 6.72
N ILE A 83 7.96 -0.43 6.99
CA ILE A 83 8.89 0.60 6.54
C ILE A 83 9.44 1.34 7.77
N GLY A 84 10.76 1.47 7.86
CA GLY A 84 11.43 2.03 9.04
C GLY A 84 11.41 3.55 9.14
N LEU A 85 11.38 4.27 8.00
CA LEU A 85 11.48 5.74 7.96
C LEU A 85 10.34 6.38 7.17
N ALA A 86 10.40 6.31 5.84
CA ALA A 86 9.48 7.01 4.96
C ALA A 86 8.99 6.11 3.82
N TYR A 87 7.71 6.28 3.44
CA TYR A 87 7.08 5.56 2.35
C TYR A 87 6.31 6.55 1.45
N GLN A 88 6.59 6.51 0.16
CA GLN A 88 5.93 7.34 -0.86
C GLN A 88 5.34 6.44 -1.95
N THR A 89 4.14 6.79 -2.41
CA THR A 89 3.54 6.22 -3.62
C THR A 89 3.15 7.36 -4.55
N THR A 90 3.59 7.29 -5.80
CA THR A 90 3.27 8.28 -6.85
C THR A 90 2.61 7.52 -8.01
N VAL A 91 1.44 7.97 -8.43
CA VAL A 91 0.66 7.34 -9.51
C VAL A 91 0.39 8.37 -10.59
N GLY A 92 0.77 8.06 -11.84
CA GLY A 92 0.70 9.02 -12.95
C GLY A 92 -0.69 9.19 -13.58
N ALA A 93 -1.59 8.21 -13.41
CA ALA A 93 -2.91 8.22 -14.03
C ALA A 93 -4.05 7.99 -13.02
N ALA A 94 -4.28 6.74 -12.63
CA ALA A 94 -5.39 6.37 -11.75
C ALA A 94 -4.96 5.35 -10.69
N MET A 95 -5.50 5.49 -9.48
CA MET A 95 -5.32 4.57 -8.36
C MET A 95 -6.69 4.10 -7.89
N ASN A 96 -6.89 2.78 -7.82
CA ASN A 96 -8.08 2.18 -7.24
C ASN A 96 -7.67 1.24 -6.09
N THR A 97 -8.41 1.29 -4.98
CA THR A 97 -8.20 0.41 -3.82
C THR A 97 -9.53 -0.23 -3.47
N THR A 98 -9.61 -1.55 -3.52
CA THR A 98 -10.81 -2.31 -3.14
C THR A 98 -10.49 -3.19 -1.94
N VAL A 99 -11.32 -3.10 -0.90
CA VAL A 99 -11.16 -3.87 0.34
C VAL A 99 -12.50 -4.51 0.68
N ALA A 100 -12.51 -5.84 0.85
CA ALA A 100 -13.75 -6.60 1.01
C ALA A 100 -14.30 -6.61 2.45
N LEU A 101 -13.43 -6.44 3.45
CA LEU A 101 -13.80 -6.60 4.86
C LEU A 101 -13.66 -5.29 5.64
N ASN A 102 -12.43 -4.83 5.85
CA ASN A 102 -12.16 -3.64 6.65
C ASN A 102 -10.88 -2.93 6.22
N GLN A 103 -10.94 -1.59 6.19
CA GLN A 103 -9.77 -0.73 5.96
C GLN A 103 -9.63 0.24 7.14
N SER A 104 -8.60 0.03 7.97
CA SER A 104 -8.26 0.94 9.08
C SER A 104 -6.96 1.68 8.81
N ALA A 105 -6.87 2.94 9.22
CA ALA A 105 -5.64 3.73 9.18
C ALA A 105 -5.39 4.40 10.54
N GLN A 106 -4.21 4.19 11.10
CA GLN A 106 -3.78 4.81 12.36
C GLN A 106 -2.60 5.75 12.07
N ILE A 107 -2.73 7.01 12.46
CA ILE A 107 -1.74 8.05 12.16
C ILE A 107 -1.35 8.72 13.48
N GLY A 108 -0.06 8.71 13.82
CA GLY A 108 0.43 9.18 15.11
C GLY A 108 0.49 10.71 15.27
N MET A 109 0.61 11.46 14.17
CA MET A 109 0.73 12.92 14.21
C MET A 109 -0.36 13.64 13.42
N SER A 110 -0.29 13.58 12.09
CA SER A 110 -1.22 14.34 11.24
C SER A 110 -1.51 13.60 9.93
N LYS A 111 -2.76 13.72 9.49
CA LYS A 111 -3.20 13.28 8.16
C LYS A 111 -3.71 14.49 7.40
N SER A 112 -3.15 14.74 6.22
CA SER A 112 -3.62 15.75 5.28
C SER A 112 -4.15 15.08 4.02
N THR A 113 -5.21 15.64 3.44
CA THR A 113 -5.81 15.14 2.20
C THR A 113 -6.24 16.33 1.36
N THR A 114 -5.58 16.50 0.22
CA THR A 114 -5.85 17.58 -0.73
C THR A 114 -6.35 16.97 -2.03
N VAL A 115 -7.53 17.40 -2.48
CA VAL A 115 -8.16 16.91 -3.70
C VAL A 115 -8.41 18.10 -4.63
N GLY A 116 -7.90 18.03 -5.85
CA GLY A 116 -7.94 19.17 -6.78
C GLY A 116 -9.31 19.42 -7.44
N LYS A 117 -10.23 18.45 -7.38
CA LYS A 117 -11.60 18.55 -7.91
C LYS A 117 -12.59 18.07 -6.83
N THR A 118 -13.33 16.99 -7.10
CA THR A 118 -14.39 16.50 -6.22
C THR A 118 -13.86 15.51 -5.18
N TYR A 119 -14.30 15.67 -3.93
CA TYR A 119 -14.10 14.70 -2.86
C TYR A 119 -15.44 14.13 -2.40
N THR A 120 -15.74 12.90 -2.84
CA THR A 120 -17.01 12.21 -2.53
C THR A 120 -16.79 11.16 -1.46
N ILE A 121 -17.71 11.09 -0.49
CA ILE A 121 -17.78 10.04 0.52
C ILE A 121 -19.18 9.46 0.49
N GLU A 122 -19.29 8.16 0.25
CA GLU A 122 -20.55 7.41 0.28
C GLU A 122 -20.43 6.35 1.37
N ALA A 123 -21.33 6.42 2.36
CA ALA A 123 -21.42 5.47 3.46
C ALA A 123 -22.80 4.81 3.45
N GLY A 124 -22.84 3.48 3.60
CA GLY A 124 -24.10 2.72 3.55
C GLY A 124 -24.98 2.89 4.79
N ASP A 125 -24.36 2.91 5.97
CA ASP A 125 -25.09 2.94 7.25
C ASP A 125 -24.92 4.28 7.98
N GLU A 126 -23.66 4.65 8.28
CA GLU A 126 -23.34 5.85 9.06
C GLU A 126 -22.03 6.49 8.57
N LEU A 127 -22.03 7.81 8.48
CA LEU A 127 -20.82 8.63 8.42
C LEU A 127 -20.66 9.35 9.76
N SER A 128 -19.57 9.06 10.48
CA SER A 128 -19.28 9.65 11.78
C SER A 128 -17.89 10.28 11.82
N ILE A 129 -17.82 11.52 12.30
CA ILE A 129 -16.59 12.27 12.54
C ILE A 129 -16.57 12.65 14.02
N THR A 130 -15.58 12.16 14.76
CA THR A 130 -15.45 12.44 16.20
C THR A 130 -14.14 13.15 16.49
N VAL A 131 -14.19 14.24 17.24
CA VAL A 131 -13.04 15.03 17.67
C VAL A 131 -13.17 15.33 19.15
N GLY A 132 -12.48 14.56 19.99
CA GLY A 132 -12.61 14.67 21.45
C GLY A 132 -14.06 14.49 21.91
N LYS A 133 -14.69 15.56 22.40
CA LYS A 133 -16.11 15.59 22.85
C LYS A 133 -17.10 16.05 21.78
N ALA A 134 -16.63 16.46 20.60
CA ALA A 134 -17.48 16.90 19.50
C ALA A 134 -17.71 15.76 18.51
N SER A 135 -18.88 15.73 17.88
CA SER A 135 -19.21 14.77 16.83
C SER A 135 -20.10 15.36 15.73
N LEU A 136 -19.90 14.88 14.51
CA LEU A 136 -20.83 14.97 13.40
C LEU A 136 -21.21 13.54 13.02
N THR A 137 -22.51 13.24 12.96
CA THR A 137 -23.02 11.93 12.58
C THR A 137 -24.14 12.08 11.57
N MET A 138 -24.08 11.31 10.49
CA MET A 138 -25.11 11.20 9.46
C MET A 138 -25.47 9.72 9.31
N LYS A 139 -26.77 9.41 9.29
CA LYS A 139 -27.28 8.03 9.17
C LYS A 139 -28.05 7.82 7.88
N SER A 140 -28.19 6.56 7.48
CA SER A 140 -28.96 6.14 6.29
C SER A 140 -30.46 6.48 6.36
N ASP A 141 -31.01 6.70 7.55
CA ASP A 141 -32.40 7.17 7.75
C ASP A 141 -32.58 8.69 7.52
N GLY A 142 -31.49 9.41 7.20
CA GLY A 142 -31.49 10.86 6.99
C GLY A 142 -31.22 11.69 8.25
N THR A 143 -31.06 11.06 9.42
CA THR A 143 -30.71 11.78 10.66
C THR A 143 -29.32 12.39 10.54
N ILE A 144 -29.23 13.70 10.80
CA ILE A 144 -27.97 14.44 10.92
C ILE A 144 -27.88 14.99 12.35
N THR A 145 -26.77 14.71 13.04
CA THR A 145 -26.52 15.19 14.41
C THR A 145 -25.18 15.89 14.48
N ILE A 146 -25.16 17.10 15.05
CA ILE A 146 -23.95 17.87 15.34
C ILE A 146 -23.93 18.14 16.84
N ASN A 147 -22.97 17.55 17.54
CA ASN A 147 -22.79 17.73 18.98
C ASN A 147 -21.46 18.43 19.27
N GLY A 148 -21.49 19.41 20.16
CA GLY A 148 -20.31 20.12 20.63
C GLY A 148 -20.59 20.92 21.90
N HIS A 149 -19.54 21.47 22.51
CA HIS A 149 -19.69 22.37 23.66
C HIS A 149 -20.17 23.76 23.23
N THR A 150 -19.52 24.31 22.20
CA THR A 150 -19.87 25.58 21.58
C THR A 150 -20.09 25.33 20.09
N PHE A 151 -21.19 25.84 19.57
CA PHE A 151 -21.45 25.88 18.13
C PHE A 151 -21.51 27.36 17.71
N SER A 152 -20.68 27.73 16.74
CA SER A 152 -20.58 29.11 16.25
C SER A 152 -20.67 29.10 14.73
N VAL A 153 -21.56 29.94 14.20
CA VAL A 153 -21.79 30.10 12.77
C VAL A 153 -21.65 31.59 12.44
N GLY A 154 -20.55 31.95 11.77
CA GLY A 154 -20.30 33.30 11.28
C GLY A 154 -20.46 33.37 9.77
N THR A 155 -21.43 34.13 9.28
CA THR A 155 -21.68 34.32 7.85
C THR A 155 -21.76 35.81 7.50
N THR A 156 -21.42 36.16 6.27
CA THR A 156 -21.58 37.51 5.71
C THR A 156 -22.96 37.72 5.12
N ASP A 157 -23.57 36.65 4.62
CA ASP A 157 -24.90 36.66 4.01
C ASP A 157 -25.96 36.08 4.94
N ALA A 158 -27.22 36.22 4.51
CA ALA A 158 -28.38 35.71 5.24
C ALA A 158 -28.30 34.19 5.44
N GLN A 159 -28.63 33.74 6.65
CA GLN A 159 -28.80 32.33 6.97
C GLN A 159 -30.30 32.00 6.89
N SER A 160 -30.66 30.87 6.28
CA SER A 160 -32.04 30.42 6.18
C SER A 160 -32.17 29.01 6.76
N PHE A 161 -33.26 28.78 7.49
CA PHE A 161 -33.61 27.49 8.07
C PHE A 161 -35.04 27.17 7.66
N ASN A 162 -35.20 26.26 6.70
CA ASN A 162 -36.51 25.85 6.18
C ASN A 162 -36.84 24.44 6.67
N ALA A 163 -38.04 24.27 7.20
CA ALA A 163 -38.59 22.97 7.56
C ALA A 163 -40.06 22.92 7.16
N ASP A 164 -40.49 21.81 6.57
CA ASP A 164 -41.93 21.55 6.34
C ASP A 164 -42.66 21.26 7.67
N GLY A 165 -41.90 20.86 8.69
CA GLY A 165 -42.37 20.64 10.05
C GLY A 165 -41.95 21.73 11.03
N GLU A 166 -41.89 21.37 12.31
CA GLU A 166 -41.55 22.31 13.38
C GLU A 166 -40.03 22.54 13.50
N ILE A 167 -39.63 23.80 13.72
CA ILE A 167 -38.30 24.15 14.20
C ILE A 167 -38.39 24.47 15.69
N THR A 168 -37.74 23.68 16.52
CA THR A 168 -37.67 23.92 17.97
C THR A 168 -36.31 24.48 18.36
N VAL A 169 -36.26 25.72 18.85
CA VAL A 169 -35.05 26.34 19.40
C VAL A 169 -35.15 26.41 20.91
N LYS A 170 -34.21 25.78 21.62
CA LYS A 170 -34.13 25.79 23.08
C LYS A 170 -32.83 26.42 23.53
N GLY A 171 -32.92 27.53 24.25
CA GLY A 171 -31.78 28.20 24.87
C GLY A 171 -32.20 28.95 26.12
N LYS A 172 -31.28 29.11 27.08
CA LYS A 172 -31.53 29.93 28.28
C LYS A 172 -31.84 31.39 27.92
N LYS A 173 -31.26 31.89 26.82
CA LYS A 173 -31.47 33.22 26.26
C LYS A 173 -31.30 33.15 24.75
N ILE A 174 -32.28 33.67 24.02
CA ILE A 174 -32.22 33.91 22.57
C ILE A 174 -32.27 35.43 22.40
N LEU A 175 -31.33 35.98 21.63
CA LEU A 175 -31.26 37.39 21.31
C LEU A 175 -31.57 37.54 19.81
N GLU A 176 -32.62 38.27 19.51
CA GLU A 176 -33.05 38.66 18.17
C GLU A 176 -33.07 40.19 18.11
N ASN A 177 -32.69 40.76 16.96
CA ASN A 177 -32.71 42.20 16.69
C ASN A 177 -33.69 42.49 15.56
#